data_AF-A0A3B3TQM9-F1
#
_entry.id   AF-A0A3B3TQM9-F1
#
_cell.length_a   1.000
_cell.length_b   1.000
_cell.length_c   1.000
_cell.angle_alpha   90.00
_cell.angle_beta   90.00
_cell.angle_gamma   90.00
#
_symmetry.space_group_name_H-M   'P 1'
#
loop_
_entity.id
_entity.type
_entity.pdbx_description
1 polymer ?
#
loop_
_entity_poly.entity_id
_entity_poly.type
_entity_poly.pdbx_seq_one_letter_code
_entity_poly.pdbx_strand_id
1 'polypeptide(L)'
;PPASCYFSEILNLTAFAAFVVGILRYFQVKTKLDKRWLNIFSLVCFSVACFGMTIVGNFQVTMWVIHNGGTLLAFGLGNLYCWLQSYITWKVNLNNQGKVFAIGRVVLSAAITFCIILQRVLVVIPHMHTVRCQWAVVMLFLIYISTFAIDFRHCRFEVVCRDTVEQIQTFCESVTGSLENKQDV
;
A
#
# COMPACT_ATOMS: atom_id res chain seq x y z
N PRO A 1 -22.23 -23.76 -2.74
CA PRO A 1 -22.65 -23.01 -1.53
C PRO A 1 -22.66 -21.49 -1.77
N PRO A 2 -23.74 -20.76 -1.47
CA PRO A 2 -23.85 -19.32 -1.72
C PRO A 2 -22.91 -18.47 -0.84
N ALA A 3 -22.61 -18.91 0.38
CA ALA A 3 -21.74 -18.19 1.31
C ALA A 3 -20.30 -17.99 0.79
N SER A 4 -19.77 -18.92 0.00
CA SER A 4 -18.44 -18.77 -0.61
C SER A 4 -18.38 -17.71 -1.71
N CYS A 5 -19.51 -17.41 -2.37
CA CYS A 5 -19.56 -16.36 -3.38
C CYS A 5 -19.41 -14.97 -2.76
N TYR A 6 -20.14 -14.71 -1.66
CA TYR A 6 -20.00 -13.45 -0.91
C TYR A 6 -18.57 -13.26 -0.38
N PHE A 7 -17.96 -14.32 0.15
CA PHE A 7 -16.59 -14.26 0.64
C PHE A 7 -15.58 -13.94 -0.48
N SER A 8 -15.72 -14.60 -1.64
CA SER A 8 -14.88 -14.32 -2.81
C SER A 8 -15.02 -12.87 -3.28
N GLU A 9 -16.26 -12.37 -3.38
CA GLU A 9 -16.54 -11.01 -3.80
C GLU A 9 -15.90 -9.97 -2.86
N ILE A 10 -16.09 -10.13 -1.56
CA ILE A 10 -15.51 -9.24 -0.54
C ILE A 10 -13.97 -9.27 -0.60
N LEU A 11 -13.37 -10.45 -0.75
CA LEU A 11 -11.92 -10.57 -0.86
C LEU A 11 -11.36 -9.94 -2.14
N ASN A 12 -12.03 -10.12 -3.28
CA ASN A 12 -11.61 -9.52 -4.54
C ASN A 12 -11.75 -7.99 -4.50
N LEU A 13 -12.83 -7.47 -3.91
CA LEU A 13 -13.00 -6.03 -3.68
C LEU A 13 -11.92 -5.48 -2.75
N THR A 14 -11.60 -6.21 -1.68
CA THR A 14 -10.54 -5.84 -0.73
C THR A 14 -9.17 -5.85 -1.42
N ALA A 15 -8.89 -6.82 -2.28
CA ALA A 15 -7.65 -6.89 -3.06
C ALA A 15 -7.52 -5.69 -4.01
N PHE A 16 -8.60 -5.31 -4.68
CA PHE A 16 -8.63 -4.12 -5.54
C PHE A 16 -8.41 -2.82 -4.73
N ALA A 17 -9.14 -2.65 -3.63
CA ALA A 17 -8.99 -1.48 -2.76
C ALA A 17 -7.56 -1.37 -2.18
N ALA A 18 -7.00 -2.50 -1.73
CA ALA A 18 -5.63 -2.58 -1.26
C ALA A 18 -4.66 -2.14 -2.38
N PHE A 19 -4.80 -2.69 -3.59
CA PHE A 19 -3.98 -2.33 -4.75
C PHE A 19 -3.98 -0.82 -5.04
N VAL A 20 -5.15 -0.18 -5.01
CA VAL A 20 -5.27 1.29 -5.16
C VAL A 20 -4.50 2.03 -4.07
N VAL A 21 -4.64 1.61 -2.80
CA VAL A 21 -3.87 2.18 -1.67
C VAL A 21 -2.35 2.03 -1.90
N GLY A 22 -1.91 0.89 -2.44
CA GLY A 22 -0.53 0.64 -2.81
C GLY A 22 0.01 1.59 -3.89
N ILE A 23 -0.79 1.86 -4.93
CA ILE A 23 -0.45 2.82 -6.00
C ILE A 23 -0.35 4.24 -5.42
N LEU A 24 -1.34 4.66 -4.63
CA LEU A 24 -1.32 5.99 -4.00
C LEU A 24 -0.07 6.15 -3.13
N ARG A 25 0.34 5.08 -2.42
CA ARG A 25 1.54 5.09 -1.59
C ARG A 25 2.80 5.20 -2.42
N TYR A 26 2.86 4.51 -3.56
CA TYR A 26 3.95 4.63 -4.50
C TYR A 26 4.15 6.09 -4.95
N PHE A 27 3.07 6.81 -5.28
CA PHE A 27 3.15 8.23 -5.65
C PHE A 27 3.61 9.12 -4.50
N GLN A 28 3.10 8.92 -3.28
CA GLN A 28 3.53 9.68 -2.09
C GLN A 28 5.02 9.52 -1.82
N VAL A 29 5.54 8.30 -1.93
CA VAL A 29 6.94 8.00 -1.63
C VAL A 29 7.87 8.47 -2.76
N LYS A 30 7.41 8.44 -4.02
CA LYS A 30 8.21 8.83 -5.19
C LYS A 30 8.79 10.23 -5.07
N THR A 31 8.09 11.17 -4.43
CA THR A 31 8.54 12.56 -4.28
C THR A 31 9.52 12.77 -3.12
N LYS A 32 9.65 11.79 -2.21
CA LYS A 32 10.43 11.90 -0.97
C LYS A 32 11.65 10.99 -0.92
N LEU A 33 11.80 10.07 -1.88
CA LEU A 33 12.76 8.98 -1.79
C LEU A 33 13.74 8.96 -2.97
N ASP A 34 15.02 9.08 -2.64
CA ASP A 34 16.13 9.14 -3.60
C ASP A 34 16.34 7.82 -4.37
N LYS A 35 16.19 6.69 -3.68
CA LYS A 35 16.33 5.32 -4.24
C LYS A 35 15.02 4.81 -4.85
N ARG A 36 14.69 5.25 -6.07
CA ARG A 36 13.45 4.90 -6.80
C ARG A 36 13.18 3.39 -6.93
N TRP A 37 14.23 2.57 -7.05
CA TRP A 37 14.10 1.11 -7.22
C TRP A 37 13.38 0.40 -6.06
N LEU A 38 13.62 0.83 -4.81
CA LEU A 38 12.98 0.23 -3.63
C LEU A 38 11.44 0.40 -3.65
N ASN A 39 10.97 1.55 -4.13
CA ASN A 39 9.55 1.85 -4.22
C ASN A 39 8.87 1.03 -5.34
N ILE A 40 9.53 0.89 -6.49
CA ILE A 40 9.04 0.03 -7.59
C ILE A 40 8.97 -1.42 -7.13
N PHE A 41 10.03 -1.92 -6.49
CA PHE A 41 10.07 -3.28 -5.97
C PHE A 41 8.93 -3.53 -4.97
N SER A 42 8.71 -2.61 -4.03
CA SER A 42 7.60 -2.66 -3.07
C SER A 42 6.23 -2.76 -3.78
N LEU A 43 6.00 -1.93 -4.80
CA LEU A 43 4.75 -1.96 -5.59
C LEU A 43 4.56 -3.29 -6.33
N VAL A 44 5.62 -3.85 -6.91
CA VAL A 44 5.56 -5.15 -7.59
C VAL A 44 5.23 -6.26 -6.59
N CYS A 45 5.94 -6.33 -5.46
CA CYS A 45 5.64 -7.30 -4.41
C CYS A 45 4.19 -7.21 -3.94
N PHE A 46 3.67 -5.99 -3.75
CA PHE A 46 2.32 -5.77 -3.30
C PHE A 46 1.24 -6.12 -4.35
N SER A 47 1.53 -5.86 -5.63
CA SER A 47 0.66 -6.28 -6.75
C SER A 47 0.50 -7.81 -6.77
N VAL A 48 1.62 -8.54 -6.61
CA VAL A 48 1.61 -10.00 -6.55
C VAL A 48 0.91 -10.50 -5.29
N ALA A 49 1.04 -9.80 -4.15
CA ALA A 49 0.28 -10.11 -2.94
C ALA A 49 -1.24 -9.95 -3.13
N CYS A 50 -1.68 -8.88 -3.83
CA CYS A 50 -3.10 -8.67 -4.17
C CYS A 50 -3.61 -9.78 -5.08
N PHE A 51 -2.81 -10.20 -6.08
CA PHE A 51 -3.14 -11.35 -6.91
C PHE A 51 -3.27 -12.65 -6.09
N GLY A 52 -2.40 -12.85 -5.10
CA GLY A 52 -2.51 -13.93 -4.13
C GLY A 52 -3.85 -13.91 -3.36
N MET A 53 -4.33 -12.73 -2.96
CA MET A 53 -5.64 -12.60 -2.30
C MET A 53 -6.80 -12.98 -3.24
N THR A 54 -6.74 -12.58 -4.51
CA THR A 54 -7.73 -12.98 -5.52
C THR A 54 -7.74 -14.49 -5.73
N ILE A 55 -6.58 -15.16 -5.72
CA ILE A 55 -6.50 -16.63 -5.79
C ILE A 55 -7.18 -17.24 -4.55
N VAL A 56 -6.86 -16.77 -3.35
CA VAL A 56 -7.44 -17.29 -2.10
C VAL A 56 -8.96 -17.09 -2.04
N GLY A 57 -9.47 -15.99 -2.59
CA GLY A 57 -10.91 -15.71 -2.65
C GLY A 57 -11.67 -16.60 -3.63
N ASN A 58 -11.09 -16.90 -4.79
CA ASN A 58 -11.76 -17.67 -5.85
C ASN A 58 -11.52 -19.18 -5.76
N PHE A 59 -10.34 -19.62 -5.31
CA PHE A 59 -9.98 -21.03 -5.22
C PHE A 59 -10.20 -21.59 -3.80
N GLN A 60 -11.09 -22.58 -3.69
CA GLN A 60 -11.42 -23.22 -2.42
C GLN A 60 -10.25 -24.03 -1.84
N VAL A 61 -10.31 -24.26 -0.52
CA VAL A 61 -9.31 -25.02 0.25
C VAL A 61 -9.11 -26.45 -0.26
N THR A 62 -10.12 -27.02 -0.94
CA THR A 62 -10.05 -28.35 -1.58
C THR A 62 -8.94 -28.43 -2.65
N MET A 63 -8.60 -27.31 -3.29
CA MET A 63 -7.46 -27.20 -4.22
C MET A 63 -6.19 -26.79 -3.47
N TRP A 64 -5.69 -27.70 -2.63
CA TRP A 64 -4.63 -27.44 -1.64
C TRP A 64 -3.38 -26.75 -2.21
N VAL A 65 -2.93 -27.15 -3.42
CA VAL A 65 -1.74 -26.56 -4.06
C VAL A 65 -1.96 -25.09 -4.41
N ILE A 66 -3.06 -24.78 -5.08
CA ILE A 66 -3.38 -23.43 -5.55
C ILE A 66 -3.73 -22.53 -4.35
N HIS A 67 -4.50 -23.05 -3.40
CA HIS A 67 -4.93 -22.31 -2.22
C HIS A 67 -3.75 -21.96 -1.30
N ASN A 68 -2.84 -22.90 -1.04
CA ASN A 68 -1.63 -22.63 -0.26
C ASN A 68 -0.65 -21.72 -1.01
N GLY A 69 -0.55 -21.87 -2.34
CA GLY A 69 0.21 -20.97 -3.18
C GLY A 69 -0.30 -19.53 -3.06
N GLY A 70 -1.61 -19.32 -3.22
CA GLY A 70 -2.25 -18.01 -3.04
C GLY A 70 -2.07 -17.45 -1.63
N THR A 71 -2.18 -18.30 -0.61
CA THR A 71 -1.98 -17.93 0.81
C THR A 71 -0.53 -17.47 1.06
N LEU A 72 0.44 -18.17 0.49
CA LEU A 72 1.86 -17.81 0.59
C LEU A 72 2.15 -16.50 -0.14
N LEU A 73 1.55 -16.28 -1.33
CA LEU A 73 1.70 -15.03 -2.06
C LEU A 73 1.08 -13.86 -1.28
N ALA A 74 -0.14 -14.02 -0.77
CA ALA A 74 -0.86 -13.00 -0.03
C ALA A 74 -0.13 -12.60 1.28
N PHE A 75 0.14 -13.57 2.16
CA PHE A 75 0.74 -13.28 3.46
C PHE A 75 2.25 -13.10 3.39
N GLY A 76 2.96 -13.87 2.56
CA GLY A 76 4.41 -13.80 2.43
C GLY A 76 4.86 -12.49 1.79
N LEU A 77 4.37 -12.19 0.59
CA LEU A 77 4.70 -10.93 -0.10
C LEU A 77 4.03 -9.73 0.56
N GLY A 78 2.85 -9.90 1.16
CA GLY A 78 2.22 -8.88 1.99
C GLY A 78 3.09 -8.50 3.19
N ASN A 79 3.66 -9.47 3.90
CA ASN A 79 4.56 -9.20 5.03
C ASN A 79 5.86 -8.54 4.56
N LEU A 80 6.43 -8.99 3.43
CA LEU A 80 7.60 -8.34 2.83
C LEU A 80 7.29 -6.87 2.48
N TYR A 81 6.12 -6.59 1.91
CA TYR A 81 5.66 -5.23 1.67
C TYR A 81 5.56 -4.40 2.96
N CYS A 82 5.00 -4.95 4.04
CA CYS A 82 4.95 -4.28 5.34
C CYS A 82 6.35 -3.86 5.83
N TRP A 83 7.33 -4.76 5.73
CA TRP A 83 8.71 -4.45 6.12
C TRP A 83 9.37 -3.40 5.23
N LEU A 84 9.26 -3.55 3.90
CA LEU A 84 9.79 -2.58 2.93
C LEU A 84 9.18 -1.20 3.16
N GLN A 85 7.87 -1.14 3.33
CA GLN A 85 7.14 0.11 3.49
C GLN A 85 7.40 0.76 4.86
N SER A 86 7.63 -0.04 5.91
CA SER A 86 8.07 0.44 7.23
C SER A 86 9.48 1.02 7.16
N TYR A 87 10.41 0.33 6.49
CA TYR A 87 11.78 0.80 6.28
C TYR A 87 11.83 2.10 5.48
N ILE A 88 11.07 2.17 4.37
CA ILE A 88 10.90 3.36 3.54
C ILE A 88 10.37 4.53 4.40
N THR A 89 9.32 4.28 5.17
CA THR A 89 8.70 5.30 6.03
C THR A 89 9.69 5.77 7.10
N TRP A 90 10.43 4.85 7.73
CA TRP A 90 11.47 5.18 8.71
C TRP A 90 12.54 6.08 8.10
N LYS A 91 13.06 5.73 6.92
CA LYS A 91 14.11 6.51 6.24
C LYS A 91 13.63 7.92 5.88
N VAL A 92 12.42 8.06 5.35
CA VAL A 92 11.84 9.37 4.97
C VAL A 92 11.56 10.22 6.21
N ASN A 93 11.09 9.59 7.28
CA ASN A 93 10.60 10.28 8.47
C ASN A 93 11.67 10.56 9.54
N LEU A 94 12.84 9.90 9.44
CA LEU A 94 14.05 10.29 10.16
C LEU A 94 14.44 11.75 9.90
N ASN A 95 14.00 12.33 8.78
CA ASN A 95 14.31 13.68 8.40
C ASN A 95 13.31 14.74 8.90
N ASN A 96 12.14 14.39 9.47
CA ASN A 96 11.17 15.40 9.97
C ASN A 96 10.07 14.82 10.89
N GLN A 97 10.07 15.21 12.18
CA GLN A 97 8.94 15.29 13.16
C GLN A 97 7.94 14.11 13.39
N GLY A 98 7.88 13.04 12.58
CA GLY A 98 6.81 12.04 12.65
C GLY A 98 7.13 10.72 13.35
N LYS A 99 8.16 10.64 14.21
CA LYS A 99 8.76 9.38 14.71
C LYS A 99 7.76 8.34 15.24
N VAL A 100 6.71 8.79 15.93
CA VAL A 100 5.69 7.90 16.52
C VAL A 100 4.97 7.06 15.46
N PHE A 101 4.64 7.64 14.30
CA PHE A 101 3.98 6.91 13.21
C PHE A 101 4.92 5.88 12.56
N ALA A 102 6.20 6.21 12.42
CA ALA A 102 7.19 5.27 11.88
C ALA A 102 7.43 4.09 12.85
N ILE A 103 7.56 4.37 14.15
CA ILE A 103 7.69 3.33 15.18
C ILE A 103 6.43 2.45 15.20
N GLY A 104 5.23 3.04 15.18
CA GLY A 104 3.97 2.30 15.15
C GLY A 104 3.88 1.32 13.97
N ARG A 105 4.31 1.73 12.77
CA ARG A 105 4.34 0.85 11.58
C ARG A 105 5.35 -0.28 11.71
N VAL A 106 6.54 -0.02 12.26
CA VAL A 106 7.56 -1.05 12.52
C VAL A 106 7.06 -2.07 13.55
N VAL A 107 6.48 -1.60 14.65
CA VAL A 107 5.89 -2.46 15.69
C VAL A 107 4.78 -3.33 15.10
N LEU A 108 3.92 -2.74 14.26
CA LEU A 108 2.83 -3.48 13.62
C LEU A 108 3.35 -4.52 12.62
N SER A 109 4.39 -4.20 11.83
CA SER A 109 5.07 -5.16 10.94
C SER A 109 5.72 -6.32 11.71
N ALA A 110 6.36 -6.01 12.85
CA ALA A 110 6.93 -7.01 13.73
C ALA A 110 5.85 -7.92 14.34
N ALA A 111 4.72 -7.35 14.77
CA ALA A 111 3.58 -8.10 15.30
C ALA A 111 2.95 -9.04 14.26
N ILE A 112 2.82 -8.59 13.00
CA ILE A 112 2.38 -9.43 11.87
C ILE A 112 3.34 -10.60 11.67
N THR A 113 4.64 -10.32 11.61
CA THR A 113 5.67 -11.36 11.42
C THR A 113 5.66 -12.37 12.57
N PHE A 114 5.57 -11.89 13.81
CA PHE A 114 5.47 -12.75 14.98
C PHE A 114 4.22 -13.64 14.93
N CYS A 115 3.06 -13.10 14.58
CA CYS A 115 1.84 -13.90 14.43
C CYS A 115 1.94 -14.93 13.29
N ILE A 116 2.60 -14.61 12.17
CA ILE A 116 2.86 -15.56 11.09
C ILE A 116 3.77 -16.70 11.58
N ILE A 117 4.86 -16.37 12.29
CA ILE A 117 5.77 -17.39 12.86
C ILE A 117 5.01 -18.26 13.86
N LEU A 118 4.21 -17.67 14.75
CA LEU A 118 3.36 -18.40 15.68
C LEU A 118 2.41 -19.35 14.95
N GLN A 119 1.76 -18.94 13.85
CA GLN A 119 0.93 -19.86 13.06
C GLN A 119 1.71 -21.05 12.51
N ARG A 120 2.95 -20.83 12.04
CA ARG A 120 3.79 -21.91 11.50
C ARG A 120 4.22 -22.90 12.59
N VAL A 121 4.48 -22.41 13.80
CA VAL A 121 4.81 -23.23 14.97
C VAL A 121 3.55 -23.96 15.49
N LEU A 122 2.42 -23.27 15.60
CA LEU A 122 1.16 -23.85 16.08
C LEU A 122 0.55 -24.86 15.09
N VAL A 123 0.92 -24.86 13.81
CA VAL A 123 0.52 -25.91 12.86
C VAL A 123 0.93 -27.31 13.32
N VAL A 124 1.98 -27.42 14.15
CA VAL A 124 2.45 -28.69 14.73
C VAL A 124 1.58 -29.14 15.92
N ILE A 125 0.77 -28.25 16.51
CA ILE A 125 -0.08 -28.55 17.66
C ILE A 125 -1.56 -28.46 17.23
N PRO A 126 -2.30 -29.58 17.16
CA PRO A 126 -3.61 -29.66 16.51
C PRO A 126 -4.74 -29.16 17.42
N HIS A 127 -4.62 -27.94 17.95
CA HIS A 127 -5.65 -27.33 18.79
C HIS A 127 -6.31 -26.16 18.05
N MET A 128 -7.59 -25.91 18.36
CA MET A 128 -8.52 -24.91 17.78
C MET A 128 -8.03 -23.44 17.73
N HIS A 129 -6.77 -23.18 18.08
CA HIS A 129 -6.12 -21.87 18.05
C HIS A 129 -5.69 -21.44 16.65
N THR A 130 -5.45 -22.36 15.71
CA THR A 130 -4.93 -22.05 14.36
C THR A 130 -5.84 -21.10 13.59
N VAL A 131 -7.16 -21.33 13.61
CA VAL A 131 -8.14 -20.47 12.92
C VAL A 131 -8.15 -19.07 13.51
N ARG A 132 -8.11 -18.94 14.85
CA ARG A 132 -8.08 -17.64 15.54
C ARG A 132 -6.83 -16.84 15.20
N CYS A 133 -5.67 -17.50 15.15
CA CYS A 133 -4.40 -16.87 14.76
C CYS A 133 -4.42 -16.40 13.30
N GLN A 134 -5.08 -17.11 12.39
CA GLN A 134 -5.25 -16.70 10.99
C GLN A 134 -6.02 -15.39 10.88
N TRP A 135 -7.18 -15.30 11.54
CA TRP A 135 -7.96 -14.08 11.56
C TRP A 135 -7.23 -12.93 12.25
N ALA A 136 -6.48 -13.19 13.31
CA ALA A 136 -5.65 -12.17 13.96
C ALA A 136 -4.64 -11.54 12.98
N VAL A 137 -3.97 -12.35 12.16
CA VAL A 137 -3.04 -11.84 11.13
C VAL A 137 -3.77 -11.00 10.09
N VAL A 138 -4.94 -11.43 9.61
CA VAL A 138 -5.76 -10.65 8.66
C VAL A 138 -6.12 -9.29 9.25
N MET A 139 -6.57 -9.24 10.50
CA MET A 139 -6.92 -7.99 11.16
C MET A 139 -5.71 -7.06 11.31
N LEU A 140 -4.53 -7.60 11.66
CA LEU A 140 -3.30 -6.82 11.74
C LEU A 140 -2.90 -6.22 10.37
N PHE A 141 -3.03 -6.99 9.29
CA PHE A 141 -2.81 -6.47 7.92
C PHE A 141 -3.80 -5.35 7.57
N LEU A 142 -5.08 -5.50 7.89
CA LEU A 142 -6.09 -4.47 7.65
C LEU A 142 -5.79 -3.19 8.43
N ILE A 143 -5.39 -3.30 9.71
CA ILE A 143 -4.96 -2.15 10.53
C ILE A 143 -3.73 -1.47 9.90
N TYR A 144 -2.78 -2.26 9.40
CA TYR A 144 -1.58 -1.73 8.75
C TYR A 144 -1.93 -0.94 7.49
N ILE A 145 -2.77 -1.50 6.62
CA ILE A 145 -3.25 -0.82 5.40
C ILE A 145 -4.07 0.43 5.75
N SER A 146 -4.92 0.37 6.79
CA SER A 146 -5.71 1.50 7.28
C SER A 146 -4.84 2.66 7.76
N THR A 147 -3.65 2.36 8.29
CA THR A 147 -2.67 3.38 8.69
C THR A 147 -2.21 4.22 7.48
N PHE A 148 -2.22 3.66 6.25
CA PHE A 148 -1.97 4.45 5.05
C PHE A 148 -3.22 5.22 4.61
N ALA A 149 -4.41 4.61 4.66
CA ALA A 149 -5.67 5.29 4.34
C ALA A 149 -5.86 6.59 5.16
N ILE A 150 -5.51 6.55 6.45
CA ILE A 150 -5.55 7.71 7.34
C ILE A 150 -4.48 8.75 6.96
N ASP A 151 -3.29 8.31 6.57
CA ASP A 151 -2.18 9.15 6.07
C ASP A 151 -2.63 9.94 4.83
N PHE A 152 -3.31 9.29 3.87
CA PHE A 152 -3.89 9.97 2.69
C PHE A 152 -4.97 10.99 3.04
N ARG A 153 -5.78 10.73 4.06
CA ARG A 153 -6.82 11.68 4.49
C ARG A 153 -6.21 12.93 5.14
N HIS A 154 -5.07 12.79 5.82
CA HIS A 154 -4.36 13.91 6.43
C HIS A 154 -3.45 14.65 5.45
N CYS A 155 -2.91 13.96 4.45
CA CYS A 155 -2.24 14.59 3.32
C CYS A 155 -3.29 15.09 2.33
N ARG A 156 -3.84 16.31 2.54
CA ARG A 156 -4.62 17.00 1.51
C ARG A 156 -3.79 16.99 0.21
N PHE A 157 -4.25 16.26 -0.80
CA PHE A 157 -3.70 16.36 -2.14
C PHE A 157 -4.13 17.73 -2.68
N GLU A 158 -3.33 18.75 -2.39
CA GLU A 158 -3.41 19.99 -3.13
C GLU A 158 -2.89 19.67 -4.54
N VAL A 159 -3.81 19.35 -5.44
CA VAL A 159 -3.52 19.19 -6.86
C VAL A 159 -3.20 20.58 -7.37
N VAL A 160 -1.95 20.99 -7.21
CA VAL A 160 -1.43 22.21 -7.83
C VAL A 160 -1.32 21.93 -9.32
N CYS A 161 -2.33 22.33 -10.10
CA CYS A 161 -2.23 22.43 -11.55
C CYS A 161 -1.17 23.49 -11.87
N ARG A 162 0.07 23.06 -12.08
CA ARG A 162 1.18 23.94 -12.45
C ARG A 162 1.07 24.45 -13.90
N ASP A 163 0.34 23.71 -14.74
CA ASP A 163 0.31 23.95 -16.19
C ASP A 163 -0.48 25.21 -16.59
N THR A 164 -1.46 25.66 -15.79
CA THR A 164 -2.24 26.85 -16.11
C THR A 164 -1.50 28.15 -15.80
N VAL A 165 -0.65 28.16 -14.76
CA VAL A 165 0.05 29.39 -14.33
C VAL A 165 1.21 29.72 -15.27
N GLU A 166 1.98 28.73 -15.72
CA GLU A 166 3.07 28.97 -16.69
C GLU A 166 2.51 29.45 -18.04
N GLN A 167 1.42 28.87 -18.54
CA GLN A 167 0.80 29.36 -19.79
C GLN A 167 0.22 30.78 -19.68
N ILE A 168 -0.47 31.11 -18.58
CA ILE A 168 -1.02 32.47 -18.39
C ILE A 168 0.10 33.49 -18.24
N GLN A 169 1.18 33.16 -17.53
CA GLN A 169 2.30 34.07 -17.33
C GLN A 169 3.07 34.31 -18.63
N THR A 170 3.34 33.26 -19.40
CA THR A 170 3.97 33.40 -20.73
C THR A 170 3.08 34.18 -21.70
N PHE A 171 1.75 33.98 -21.65
CA PHE A 171 0.79 34.75 -22.44
C PHE A 171 0.77 36.23 -22.04
N CYS A 172 0.74 36.53 -20.74
CA CYS A 172 0.72 37.90 -20.22
C CYS A 172 2.01 38.67 -20.56
N GLU A 173 3.17 38.01 -20.48
CA GLU A 173 4.46 38.58 -20.91
C GLU A 173 4.47 38.87 -22.42
N SER A 174 3.92 37.96 -23.25
CA SER A 174 3.83 38.15 -24.70
C SER A 174 2.91 39.32 -25.11
N VAL A 175 1.80 39.52 -24.40
CA VAL A 175 0.87 40.63 -24.65
C VAL A 175 1.48 41.96 -24.24
N THR A 176 2.17 42.00 -23.09
CA THR A 176 2.78 43.23 -22.58
C THR A 176 3.92 43.72 -23.49
N GLY A 177 4.80 42.81 -23.93
CA GLY A 177 5.87 43.14 -24.87
C GLY A 177 5.39 43.57 -26.27
N SER A 178 4.18 43.14 -26.69
CA SER A 178 3.57 43.60 -27.95
C SER A 178 2.93 44.98 -27.86
N LEU A 179 2.57 45.45 -26.66
CA LEU A 179 1.99 46.79 -26.44
C LEU A 179 3.09 47.86 -26.33
N GLU A 180 4.20 47.54 -25.66
CA GLU A 180 5.36 48.43 -25.55
C GLU A 180 5.96 48.79 -26.92
N ASN A 181 6.16 47.78 -27.78
CA ASN A 181 6.65 47.99 -29.16
C ASN A 181 5.72 48.81 -30.06
N LYS A 182 4.47 49.04 -29.65
CA LYS A 182 3.48 49.80 -30.44
C LYS A 182 3.37 51.27 -30.00
N GLN A 183 3.97 51.63 -28.86
CA GLN A 183 4.04 53.02 -28.38
C GLN A 183 5.31 53.76 -28.82
N ASP A 184 6.32 53.04 -29.30
CA ASP A 184 7.61 53.59 -29.77
C ASP A 184 7.70 53.78 -31.30
N VAL A 185 6.56 53.79 -32.02
CA VAL A 185 6.45 54.10 -33.46
C VAL A 185 5.53 55.28 -33.71
#